data_AF-A0A0R1PT42-F1
#
_entry.id   AF-A0A0R1PT42-F1
#
_cell.length_a   1.000
_cell.length_b   1.000
_cell.length_c   1.000
_cell.angle_alpha   90.00
_cell.angle_beta   90.00
_cell.angle_gamma   90.00
#
_symmetry.space_group_name_H-M   'P 1'
#
loop_
_entity.id
_entity.type
_entity.pdbx_description
1 polymer ?
#
loop_
_entity_poly.entity_id
_entity_poly.type
_entity_poly.pdbx_seq_one_letter_code
_entity_poly.pdbx_strand_id
1 'polypeptide(L)'
;MKKVNDRVLRWFFGIPGVIDEQVKSEIGKLSVEALIAVFIFEVLFNIGIGTYIYFGTIKDLESFLLFIMTLHLFLVIGIITFFTSFRLKRRGILNQEVTTKEEKRNVIKSIFNKYLTKLPMTFLLIWLLVTSLDFNGQNFMNTLLSWSSIRQALQPSVVLTIIFISIDISKVRLLKDES
;
A
#
# COMPACT_ATOMS: atom_id res chain seq x y z
N MET A 1 -19.87 -14.42 -13.25
CA MET A 1 -19.27 -13.07 -13.22
C MET A 1 -19.42 -12.34 -11.89
N LYS A 2 -20.63 -12.17 -11.30
CA LYS A 2 -20.81 -11.50 -9.98
C LYS A 2 -19.87 -12.01 -8.86
N LYS A 3 -19.78 -13.34 -8.68
CA LYS A 3 -18.91 -13.95 -7.64
C LYS A 3 -17.42 -13.65 -7.78
N VAL A 4 -16.92 -13.48 -9.01
CA VAL A 4 -15.50 -13.15 -9.26
C VAL A 4 -15.26 -11.67 -8.96
N ASN A 5 -16.17 -10.80 -9.42
CA ASN A 5 -16.09 -9.36 -9.15
C ASN A 5 -16.11 -9.06 -7.64
N ASP A 6 -17.03 -9.70 -6.90
CA ASP A 6 -17.12 -9.52 -5.46
C ASP A 6 -15.86 -10.03 -4.73
N ARG A 7 -15.23 -11.10 -5.23
CA ARG A 7 -13.96 -11.60 -4.66
C ARG A 7 -12.81 -10.62 -4.87
N VAL A 8 -12.71 -10.03 -6.06
CA VAL A 8 -11.69 -9.02 -6.39
C VAL A 8 -11.88 -7.77 -5.53
N LEU A 9 -13.11 -7.29 -5.40
CA LEU A 9 -13.44 -6.14 -4.56
C LEU A 9 -13.08 -6.39 -3.08
N ARG A 10 -13.41 -7.56 -2.52
CA ARG A 10 -13.01 -7.90 -1.14
C ARG A 10 -11.50 -7.94 -0.97
N TRP A 11 -10.79 -8.51 -1.94
CA TRP A 11 -9.34 -8.63 -1.88
C TRP A 11 -8.64 -7.26 -1.99
N PHE A 12 -9.07 -6.42 -2.93
CA PHE A 12 -8.48 -5.11 -3.19
C PHE A 12 -8.78 -4.10 -2.09
N PHE A 13 -10.05 -3.99 -1.67
CA PHE A 13 -10.47 -3.02 -0.65
C PHE A 13 -10.38 -3.55 0.79
N GLY A 14 -10.04 -4.84 0.97
CA GLY A 14 -9.88 -5.45 2.30
C GLY A 14 -11.19 -5.55 3.10
N ILE A 15 -12.32 -5.75 2.42
CA ILE A 15 -13.65 -5.77 3.05
C ILE A 15 -13.89 -7.13 3.73
N PRO A 16 -14.10 -7.18 5.06
CA PRO A 16 -14.28 -8.43 5.78
C PRO A 16 -15.68 -9.05 5.60
N GLY A 17 -16.70 -8.24 5.25
CA GLY A 17 -18.11 -8.63 5.20
C GLY A 17 -18.68 -8.97 3.82
N VAL A 18 -20.00 -9.08 3.77
CA VAL A 18 -20.75 -9.26 2.51
C VAL A 18 -20.72 -7.97 1.71
N ILE A 19 -20.49 -8.07 0.40
CA ILE A 19 -20.58 -6.94 -0.51
C ILE A 19 -22.03 -6.85 -0.99
N ASP A 20 -22.80 -5.95 -0.37
CA ASP A 20 -24.13 -5.57 -0.85
C ASP A 20 -24.06 -4.43 -1.88
N GLU A 21 -25.22 -3.97 -2.34
CA GLU A 21 -25.34 -2.92 -3.36
C GLU A 21 -24.93 -1.53 -2.84
N GLN A 22 -25.12 -1.29 -1.54
CA GLN A 22 -24.68 -0.06 -0.88
C GLN A 22 -23.15 0.02 -0.84
N VAL A 23 -22.48 -1.04 -0.39
CA VAL A 23 -21.02 -1.15 -0.37
C VAL A 23 -20.44 -1.02 -1.78
N LYS A 24 -21.09 -1.60 -2.81
CA LYS A 24 -20.67 -1.41 -4.21
C LYS A 24 -20.77 0.03 -4.68
N SER A 25 -21.87 0.71 -4.37
CA SER A 25 -22.07 2.12 -4.72
C SER A 25 -21.01 3.01 -4.05
N GLU A 26 -20.69 2.72 -2.77
CA GLU A 26 -19.66 3.46 -2.04
C GLU A 26 -18.25 3.21 -2.59
N ILE A 27 -17.90 1.96 -2.89
CA ILE A 27 -16.64 1.63 -3.55
C ILE A 27 -16.54 2.34 -4.91
N GLY A 28 -17.63 2.37 -5.67
CA GLY A 28 -17.68 3.05 -6.98
C GLY A 28 -17.35 4.54 -6.84
N LYS A 29 -18.00 5.24 -5.90
CA LYS A 29 -17.72 6.66 -5.61
C LYS A 29 -16.27 6.88 -5.17
N LEU A 30 -15.75 6.04 -4.27
CA LEU A 30 -14.38 6.14 -3.80
C LEU A 30 -13.35 5.86 -4.89
N SER A 31 -13.66 4.94 -5.80
CA SER A 31 -12.81 4.63 -6.95
C SER A 31 -12.72 5.83 -7.90
N VAL A 32 -13.83 6.52 -8.14
CA VAL A 32 -13.85 7.74 -8.96
C VAL A 32 -13.08 8.87 -8.27
N GLU A 33 -13.28 9.09 -6.97
CA GLU A 33 -12.52 10.09 -6.21
C GLU A 33 -11.02 9.80 -6.22
N ALA A 34 -10.62 8.53 -6.03
CA ALA A 34 -9.23 8.11 -6.10
C ALA A 34 -8.64 8.31 -7.50
N LEU A 35 -9.40 8.00 -8.55
CA LEU A 35 -8.99 8.24 -9.94
C LEU A 35 -8.76 9.74 -10.21
N ILE A 36 -9.65 10.61 -9.73
CA ILE A 36 -9.49 12.06 -9.86
C ILE A 36 -8.24 12.52 -9.10
N ALA A 37 -8.01 12.03 -7.88
CA ALA A 37 -6.83 12.38 -7.09
C ALA A 37 -5.52 11.92 -7.76
N VAL A 38 -5.49 10.71 -8.31
CA VAL A 38 -4.36 10.20 -9.10
C VAL A 38 -4.17 11.06 -10.35
N PHE A 39 -5.23 11.40 -11.08
CA PHE A 39 -5.12 12.24 -12.27
C PHE A 39 -4.53 13.63 -11.96
N ILE A 40 -5.00 14.29 -10.91
CA ILE A 40 -4.44 15.59 -10.49
C ILE A 40 -2.96 15.43 -10.11
N PHE A 41 -2.62 14.37 -9.37
CA PHE A 41 -1.24 14.06 -9.03
C PHE A 41 -0.39 13.83 -10.30
N GLU A 42 -0.84 13.03 -11.26
CA GLU A 42 -0.16 12.77 -12.52
C GLU A 42 0.17 14.07 -13.26
N VAL A 43 -0.82 14.96 -13.41
CA VAL A 43 -0.62 16.24 -14.08
C VAL A 43 0.43 17.08 -13.36
N LEU A 44 0.31 17.25 -12.05
CA LEU A 44 1.25 18.06 -11.26
C LEU A 44 2.66 17.46 -11.23
N PHE A 45 2.76 16.14 -11.10
CA PHE A 45 4.02 15.41 -11.03
C PHE A 45 4.77 15.50 -12.37
N ASN A 46 4.07 15.27 -13.49
CA ASN A 46 4.67 15.39 -14.83
C ASN A 46 5.05 16.84 -15.17
N ILE A 47 4.25 17.84 -14.80
CA ILE A 47 4.62 19.26 -14.96
C ILE A 47 5.86 19.58 -14.12
N GLY A 48 5.89 19.15 -12.87
CA GLY A 48 7.02 19.40 -11.96
C GLY A 48 8.32 18.79 -12.47
N ILE A 49 8.27 17.54 -12.92
CA ILE A 49 9.43 16.85 -13.49
C ILE A 49 9.83 17.46 -14.82
N GLY A 50 8.88 17.74 -15.72
CA GLY A 50 9.18 18.38 -17.00
C GLY A 50 9.86 19.74 -16.81
N THR A 51 9.39 20.53 -15.85
CA THR A 51 10.01 21.82 -15.47
C THR A 51 11.41 21.61 -14.91
N TYR A 52 11.60 20.64 -14.01
CA TYR A 52 12.90 20.33 -13.44
C TYR A 52 13.91 19.83 -14.49
N ILE A 53 13.48 18.99 -15.43
CA ILE A 53 14.33 18.52 -16.54
C ILE A 53 14.72 19.68 -17.45
N TYR A 54 13.79 20.60 -17.73
CA TYR A 54 14.04 21.72 -18.64
C TYR A 54 15.02 22.76 -18.06
N PHE A 55 14.90 23.08 -16.76
CA PHE A 55 15.73 24.11 -16.12
C PHE A 55 16.92 23.57 -15.33
N GLY A 56 16.93 22.28 -15.01
CA GLY A 56 17.95 21.65 -14.17
C GLY A 56 19.07 21.01 -14.97
N THR A 57 20.30 21.08 -14.43
CA THR A 57 21.44 20.33 -14.98
C THR A 57 21.42 18.91 -14.43
N ILE A 58 20.97 17.94 -15.24
CA ILE A 58 20.99 16.52 -14.87
C ILE A 58 22.36 15.94 -15.23
N LYS A 59 23.15 15.59 -14.22
CA LYS A 59 24.51 15.02 -14.40
C LYS A 59 24.48 13.53 -14.74
N ASP A 60 23.47 12.81 -14.26
CA ASP A 60 23.29 11.39 -14.46
C ASP A 60 21.81 11.11 -14.74
N LEU A 61 21.50 10.87 -16.01
CA LEU A 61 20.14 10.69 -16.50
C LEU A 61 19.54 9.35 -16.03
N GLU A 62 20.34 8.29 -15.98
CA GLU A 62 19.88 6.95 -15.63
C GLU A 62 19.46 6.90 -14.15
N SER A 63 20.34 7.38 -13.27
CA SER A 63 20.04 7.49 -11.84
C SER A 63 18.81 8.35 -11.56
N PHE A 64 18.70 9.48 -12.26
CA PHE A 64 17.57 10.40 -12.11
C PHE A 64 16.24 9.75 -12.54
N LEU A 65 16.21 9.08 -13.70
CA LEU A 65 15.01 8.42 -14.19
C LEU A 65 14.57 7.27 -13.27
N LEU A 66 15.51 6.43 -12.83
CA LEU A 66 15.20 5.33 -11.90
C LEU A 66 14.64 5.85 -10.58
N PHE A 67 15.25 6.89 -10.01
CA PHE A 67 14.77 7.54 -8.80
C PHE A 67 13.34 8.05 -8.98
N ILE A 68 13.09 8.79 -10.06
CA ILE A 68 11.78 9.40 -10.33
C ILE A 68 10.70 8.34 -10.60
N MET A 69 11.00 7.30 -11.39
CA MET A 69 10.06 6.21 -11.65
C MET A 69 9.71 5.43 -10.38
N THR A 70 10.71 5.15 -9.54
CA THR A 70 10.49 4.51 -8.25
C THR A 70 9.64 5.41 -7.35
N LEU A 71 10.03 6.67 -7.17
CA LEU A 71 9.27 7.65 -6.37
C LEU A 71 7.81 7.75 -6.85
N HIS A 72 7.61 7.84 -8.16
CA HIS A 72 6.30 7.91 -8.79
C HIS A 72 5.43 6.71 -8.42
N LEU A 73 5.94 5.49 -8.58
CA LEU A 73 5.24 4.25 -8.25
C LEU A 73 4.75 4.26 -6.78
N PHE A 74 5.61 4.67 -5.85
CA PHE A 74 5.26 4.73 -4.43
C PHE A 74 4.23 5.82 -4.12
N LEU A 75 4.31 6.98 -4.76
CA LEU A 75 3.34 8.06 -4.58
C LEU A 75 1.96 7.66 -5.11
N VAL A 76 1.88 7.04 -6.29
CA VAL A 76 0.62 6.54 -6.85
C VAL A 76 -0.02 5.49 -5.94
N ILE A 77 0.75 4.48 -5.50
CA ILE A 77 0.27 3.45 -4.56
C ILE A 77 -0.18 4.11 -3.25
N GLY A 78 0.58 5.09 -2.74
CA GLY A 78 0.27 5.83 -1.53
C GLY A 78 -1.06 6.59 -1.62
N ILE A 79 -1.27 7.32 -2.72
CA ILE A 79 -2.51 8.08 -2.96
C ILE A 79 -3.71 7.14 -3.04
N ILE A 80 -3.62 6.07 -3.84
CA ILE A 80 -4.71 5.09 -3.98
C ILE A 80 -5.02 4.47 -2.62
N THR A 81 -4.01 4.03 -1.89
CA THR A 81 -4.19 3.38 -0.58
C THR A 81 -4.78 4.36 0.44
N PHE A 82 -4.33 5.61 0.45
CA PHE A 82 -4.82 6.64 1.35
C PHE A 82 -6.30 6.94 1.08
N PHE A 83 -6.68 7.26 -0.16
CA PHE A 83 -8.06 7.60 -0.49
C PHE A 83 -9.03 6.44 -0.25
N THR A 84 -8.64 5.22 -0.63
CA THR A 84 -9.48 4.04 -0.45
C THR A 84 -9.58 3.62 1.01
N SER A 85 -8.45 3.43 1.70
CA SER A 85 -8.44 2.90 3.07
C SER A 85 -8.91 3.90 4.11
N PHE A 86 -8.52 5.17 4.00
CA PHE A 86 -8.90 6.20 4.98
C PHE A 86 -10.40 6.45 4.98
N ARG A 87 -11.01 6.56 3.79
CA ARG A 87 -12.45 6.80 3.65
C ARG A 87 -13.28 5.57 4.04
N LEU A 88 -12.87 4.37 3.63
CA LEU A 88 -13.56 3.13 4.04
C LEU A 88 -13.47 2.90 5.55
N LYS A 89 -12.33 3.24 6.19
CA LYS A 89 -12.20 3.20 7.66
C LYS A 89 -13.14 4.19 8.34
N ARG A 90 -13.23 5.43 7.83
CA ARG A 90 -14.11 6.47 8.39
C ARG A 90 -15.59 6.09 8.31
N ARG A 91 -15.98 5.27 7.33
CA ARG A 91 -17.35 4.77 7.15
C ARG A 91 -17.65 3.45 7.86
N GLY A 92 -16.69 2.89 8.60
CA GLY A 92 -16.89 1.67 9.37
C GLY A 92 -16.94 0.37 8.56
N ILE A 93 -16.85 0.43 7.22
CA ILE A 93 -16.92 -0.73 6.31
C ILE A 93 -15.77 -1.72 6.52
N LEU A 94 -14.65 -1.24 7.06
CA LEU A 94 -13.47 -2.06 7.37
C LEU A 94 -13.48 -2.68 8.77
N ASN A 95 -14.47 -2.36 9.61
CA ASN A 95 -14.56 -2.94 10.95
C ASN A 95 -15.02 -4.39 10.82
N GLN A 96 -14.29 -5.29 11.48
CA GLN A 96 -14.70 -6.68 11.60
C GLN A 96 -15.23 -6.89 13.00
N GLU A 97 -16.54 -7.08 13.10
CA GLU A 97 -17.21 -7.41 14.35
C GLU A 97 -17.15 -8.92 14.56
N VAL A 98 -16.77 -9.31 15.77
CA VAL A 98 -16.59 -10.70 16.17
C VAL A 98 -17.33 -10.92 17.48
N THR A 99 -18.08 -12.01 17.58
CA THR A 99 -18.92 -12.36 18.72
C THR A 99 -18.14 -13.05 19.83
N THR A 100 -17.15 -13.88 19.52
CA THR A 100 -16.39 -14.61 20.56
C THR A 100 -14.91 -14.21 20.66
N LYS A 101 -14.34 -14.38 21.86
CA LYS A 101 -12.89 -14.17 22.10
C LYS A 101 -12.03 -15.17 21.33
N GLU A 102 -12.51 -16.39 21.10
CA GLU A 102 -11.79 -17.41 20.33
C GLU A 102 -11.74 -17.05 18.84
N GLU A 103 -12.86 -16.61 18.26
CA GLU A 103 -12.88 -16.12 16.87
C GLU A 103 -11.96 -14.91 16.70
N LYS A 104 -11.91 -13.99 17.67
CA LYS A 104 -10.97 -12.86 17.63
C LYS A 104 -9.53 -13.35 17.56
N ARG A 105 -9.16 -14.36 18.34
CA ARG A 105 -7.80 -14.94 18.32
C ARG A 105 -7.50 -15.59 16.96
N ASN A 106 -8.47 -16.27 16.37
CA ASN A 106 -8.32 -16.91 15.06
C ASN A 106 -8.18 -15.88 13.93
N VAL A 107 -8.95 -14.79 13.97
CA VAL A 107 -8.84 -13.67 13.03
C VAL A 107 -7.48 -12.99 13.15
N ILE A 108 -6.99 -12.74 14.38
CA ILE A 108 -5.64 -12.15 14.59
C ILE A 108 -4.55 -13.06 14.01
N LYS A 109 -4.61 -14.38 14.25
CA LYS A 109 -3.66 -15.34 13.64
C LYS A 109 -3.72 -15.33 12.11
N SER A 110 -4.93 -15.24 11.54
CA SER A 110 -5.12 -15.14 10.09
C SER A 110 -4.50 -13.86 9.52
N ILE A 111 -4.69 -12.73 10.20
CA ILE A 111 -4.06 -11.45 9.85
C ILE A 111 -2.53 -11.58 9.88
N PHE A 112 -1.97 -12.16 10.94
CA PHE A 112 -0.53 -12.35 11.06
C PHE A 112 0.04 -13.20 9.91
N ASN A 113 -0.57 -14.36 9.63
CA ASN A 113 -0.16 -15.21 8.52
C ASN A 113 -0.27 -14.51 7.17
N LYS A 114 -1.35 -13.76 6.92
CA LYS A 114 -1.54 -12.99 5.69
C LYS A 114 -0.40 -12.00 5.45
N TYR A 115 0.05 -11.30 6.48
CA TYR A 115 1.15 -10.34 6.37
C TYR A 115 2.51 -11.03 6.30
N LEU A 116 2.71 -12.14 7.00
CA LEU A 116 3.93 -12.93 6.92
C LEU A 116 4.14 -13.50 5.51
N THR A 117 3.08 -13.97 4.84
CA THR A 117 3.14 -14.42 3.43
C THR A 117 3.44 -13.26 2.48
N LYS A 118 3.04 -12.03 2.80
CA LYS A 118 3.30 -10.84 1.98
C LYS A 118 4.65 -10.16 2.28
N LEU A 119 5.31 -10.53 3.38
CA LEU A 119 6.59 -9.95 3.83
C LEU A 119 7.69 -9.99 2.76
N PRO A 120 7.87 -11.08 1.99
CA PRO A 120 8.86 -11.10 0.90
C PRO A 120 8.58 -10.03 -0.16
N MET A 121 7.32 -9.79 -0.50
CA MET A 121 6.95 -8.79 -1.51
C MET A 121 7.16 -7.37 -0.98
N THR A 122 6.79 -7.08 0.27
CA THR A 122 7.08 -5.78 0.88
C THR A 122 8.57 -5.54 1.02
N PHE A 123 9.36 -6.57 1.35
CA PHE A 123 10.82 -6.49 1.35
C PHE A 123 11.35 -6.16 -0.05
N LEU A 124 10.92 -6.86 -1.10
CA LEU A 124 11.37 -6.59 -2.48
C LEU A 124 11.07 -5.14 -2.90
N LEU A 125 9.88 -4.62 -2.59
CA LEU A 125 9.52 -3.24 -2.90
C LEU A 125 10.42 -2.24 -2.18
N ILE A 126 10.64 -2.43 -0.88
CA ILE A 126 11.48 -1.54 -0.08
C ILE A 126 12.95 -1.65 -0.50
N TRP A 127 13.39 -2.84 -0.88
CA TRP A 127 14.74 -3.05 -1.38
C TRP A 127 14.99 -2.30 -2.69
N LEU A 128 14.06 -2.39 -3.64
CA LEU A 128 14.12 -1.59 -4.87
C LEU A 128 14.13 -0.09 -4.57
N LEU A 129 13.33 0.37 -3.60
CA LEU A 129 13.31 1.76 -3.18
C LEU A 129 14.66 2.19 -2.60
N VAL A 130 15.16 1.50 -1.59
CA VAL A 130 16.43 1.80 -0.93
C VAL A 130 17.57 1.80 -1.94
N THR A 131 17.63 0.80 -2.82
CA THR A 131 18.64 0.73 -3.88
C THR A 131 18.52 1.91 -4.85
N SER A 132 17.31 2.33 -5.22
CA SER A 132 17.11 3.49 -6.10
C SER A 132 17.52 4.82 -5.44
N LEU A 133 17.45 4.91 -4.11
CA LEU A 133 17.86 6.10 -3.36
C LEU A 133 19.36 6.15 -3.09
N ASP A 134 20.01 5.00 -2.93
CA ASP A 134 21.43 4.86 -2.55
C ASP A 134 22.36 4.77 -3.78
N PHE A 135 21.80 4.95 -4.98
CA PHE A 135 22.50 4.81 -6.25
C PHE A 135 23.38 6.04 -6.56
N ASN A 136 24.53 6.12 -5.89
CA ASN A 136 25.52 7.19 -6.05
C ASN A 136 26.44 6.98 -7.28
N GLY A 137 25.88 6.75 -8.48
CA GLY A 137 26.63 6.67 -9.74
C GLY A 137 27.46 5.39 -9.95
N GLN A 138 27.20 4.32 -9.20
CA GLN A 138 27.76 2.98 -9.47
C GLN A 138 26.89 2.26 -10.52
N ASN A 139 27.00 0.94 -10.73
CA ASN A 139 26.03 0.20 -11.57
C ASN A 139 24.84 -0.27 -10.71
N PHE A 140 23.59 -0.06 -11.16
CA PHE A 140 22.39 -0.28 -10.34
C PHE A 140 22.34 -1.71 -9.79
N MET A 141 22.73 -2.68 -10.61
CA MET A 141 22.80 -4.08 -10.22
C MET A 141 23.82 -4.35 -9.10
N ASN A 142 24.94 -3.61 -9.08
CA ASN A 142 25.95 -3.75 -8.03
C ASN A 142 25.44 -3.19 -6.70
N THR A 143 24.73 -2.05 -6.73
CA THR A 143 24.08 -1.48 -5.55
C THR A 143 22.94 -2.36 -5.07
N LEU A 144 22.13 -2.90 -5.99
CA LEU A 144 21.01 -3.79 -5.68
C LEU A 144 21.48 -5.00 -4.89
N LEU A 145 22.48 -5.71 -5.39
CA LEU A 145 23.02 -6.92 -4.77
C LEU A 145 24.00 -6.63 -3.62
N SER A 146 24.22 -5.36 -3.27
CA SER A 146 25.10 -5.00 -2.16
C SER A 146 24.50 -5.44 -0.81
N TRP A 147 25.36 -5.93 0.08
CA TRP A 147 24.94 -6.32 1.42
C TRP A 147 24.40 -5.14 2.24
N SER A 148 24.90 -3.93 1.96
CA SER A 148 24.40 -2.69 2.55
C SER A 148 22.95 -2.42 2.17
N SER A 149 22.59 -2.51 0.89
CA SER A 149 21.21 -2.25 0.44
C SER A 149 20.22 -3.29 0.96
N ILE A 150 20.62 -4.56 1.00
CA ILE A 150 19.80 -5.65 1.58
C ILE A 150 19.52 -5.37 3.06
N ARG A 151 20.56 -5.03 3.84
CA ARG A 151 20.41 -4.74 5.28
C ARG A 151 19.55 -3.51 5.53
N GLN A 152 19.78 -2.44 4.77
CA GLN A 152 19.02 -1.19 4.86
C GLN A 152 17.55 -1.38 4.48
N ALA A 153 17.21 -2.32 3.60
CA ALA A 153 15.84 -2.65 3.23
C ALA A 153 15.12 -3.56 4.24
N LEU A 154 15.87 -4.45 4.89
CA LEU A 154 15.31 -5.44 5.81
C LEU A 154 14.62 -4.79 7.01
N GLN A 155 15.31 -3.87 7.70
CA GLN A 155 14.77 -3.20 8.88
C GLN A 155 13.43 -2.46 8.61
N PRO A 156 13.32 -1.56 7.62
CA PRO A 156 12.07 -0.89 7.31
C PRO A 156 10.98 -1.86 6.84
N SER A 157 11.32 -2.96 6.14
CA SER A 157 10.32 -3.96 5.72
C SER A 157 9.66 -4.68 6.89
N VAL A 158 10.44 -5.04 7.92
CA VAL A 158 9.93 -5.67 9.13
C VAL A 158 9.08 -4.68 9.92
N VAL A 159 9.58 -3.46 10.12
CA VAL A 159 8.85 -2.40 10.84
C VAL A 159 7.51 -2.08 10.16
N LEU A 160 7.49 -1.89 8.84
CA LEU A 160 6.25 -1.65 8.09
C LEU A 160 5.26 -2.81 8.20
N THR A 161 5.76 -4.05 8.14
CA THR A 161 4.90 -5.23 8.28
C THR A 161 4.25 -5.27 9.67
N ILE A 162 5.00 -4.96 10.72
CA ILE A 162 4.47 -4.86 12.09
C ILE A 162 3.41 -3.76 12.18
N ILE A 163 3.67 -2.58 11.61
CA ILE A 163 2.70 -1.46 11.60
C ILE A 163 1.40 -1.88 10.91
N PHE A 164 1.47 -2.53 9.75
CA PHE A 164 0.27 -3.00 9.05
C PHE A 164 -0.51 -4.05 9.85
N ILE A 165 0.18 -4.98 10.49
CA ILE A 165 -0.44 -5.96 11.40
C ILE A 165 -1.17 -5.23 12.53
N SER A 166 -0.52 -4.27 13.21
CA SER A 166 -1.12 -3.51 14.30
C SER A 166 -2.36 -2.73 13.86
N ILE A 167 -2.32 -2.11 12.68
CA ILE A 167 -3.47 -1.39 12.11
C ILE A 167 -4.64 -2.34 11.88
N ASP A 168 -4.42 -3.52 11.30
CA ASP A 168 -5.51 -4.46 11.01
C ASP A 168 -6.05 -5.13 12.27
N ILE A 169 -5.19 -5.43 13.25
CA ILE A 169 -5.66 -5.92 14.57
C ILE A 169 -6.56 -4.87 15.25
N SER A 170 -6.25 -3.58 15.11
CA SER A 170 -7.07 -2.50 15.69
C SER A 170 -8.49 -2.39 15.11
N LYS A 171 -8.73 -2.98 13.93
CA LYS A 171 -10.05 -3.01 13.26
C LYS A 171 -10.96 -4.14 13.75
N VAL A 172 -10.42 -5.12 14.49
CA VAL A 172 -11.18 -6.27 14.99
C VAL A 172 -11.81 -5.92 16.34
N ARG A 173 -13.13 -5.72 16.35
CA ARG A 173 -13.91 -5.36 17.54
C ARG A 173 -14.66 -6.56 18.08
N LEU A 174 -14.65 -6.73 19.39
CA LEU A 174 -15.55 -7.67 20.06
C LEU A 174 -16.89 -6.98 20.24
N LEU A 175 -17.96 -7.60 19.75
CA LEU A 175 -19.29 -7.26 20.21
C LEU A 175 -19.35 -7.66 21.69
N LYS A 176 -19.63 -6.70 22.56
CA LYS A 176 -19.92 -7.02 23.95
C LYS A 176 -21.27 -7.73 23.93
N ASP A 177 -21.35 -8.96 24.44
CA ASP A 177 -22.63 -9.56 24.78
C ASP A 177 -23.40 -8.53 25.62
N GLU A 178 -24.53 -8.08 25.11
CA GLU A 178 -25.54 -7.44 25.94
C GLU A 178 -26.00 -8.51 26.93
N SER A 179 -25.51 -8.40 28.17
CA SER A 179 -25.96 -9.20 29.32
C SER A 179 -27.37 -8.81 29.71
#